data_AF-A0A845ZL03-F1
#
_entry.id   AF-A0A845ZL03-F1
#
_cell.length_a   1.000
_cell.length_b   1.000
_cell.length_c   1.000
_cell.angle_alpha   90.00
_cell.angle_beta   90.00
_cell.angle_gamma   90.00
#
_symmetry.space_group_name_H-M   'P 1'
#
loop_
_entity.id
_entity.type
_entity.pdbx_description
1 polymer ?
#
loop_
_entity_poly.entity_id
_entity_poly.type
_entity_poly.pdbx_seq_one_letter_code
_entity_poly.pdbx_strand_id
1 'polypeptide(L)'
;FFGGMLDLRSQKIRVLHANSFIEDPTRIYRAVRFAVRLGFEIEPQTREYIHYAIQSGVYERTKAENTKVPALQTRLKAELNYMLQAPYWQPALQLLSSLGALRCLHPTLTLDKPLWWRVRLVGRWLQRFDPKQTLRHWQMRLEVLIADLAPDERVKVAKNLQLPVDSVERLQKLEGWQGDFLESLPTCQLNSQIVHMLREYKLPTLVLIGVYSPRAIRRKIWQYLTTWRNVKAPLDGNDLRKLGYKPGAHYREILDALLEATLDRVIQDQADAKAFLAIHYPPLEKE
;
A
#
# COMPACT_ATOMS: atom_id res chain seq x y z
N PHE A 1 -12.42 23.69 -36.90
CA PHE A 1 -11.35 24.23 -36.02
C PHE A 1 -10.21 23.25 -35.84
N PHE A 2 -10.34 22.12 -35.12
CA PHE A 2 -9.18 21.27 -34.78
C PHE A 2 -9.28 19.80 -35.19
N GLY A 3 -10.22 19.43 -36.06
CA GLY A 3 -10.28 18.05 -36.59
C GLY A 3 -10.70 16.95 -35.60
N GLY A 4 -11.19 17.28 -34.39
CA GLY A 4 -11.48 16.28 -33.36
C GLY A 4 -12.44 15.15 -33.77
N MET A 5 -13.37 15.39 -34.71
CA MET A 5 -14.22 14.33 -35.27
C MET A 5 -13.43 13.28 -36.07
N LEU A 6 -12.39 13.71 -36.80
CA LEU A 6 -11.49 12.81 -37.52
C LEU A 6 -10.64 12.00 -36.54
N ASP A 7 -10.16 12.62 -35.46
CA ASP A 7 -9.38 11.94 -34.42
C ASP A 7 -10.23 10.91 -33.66
N LEU A 8 -11.51 11.21 -33.38
CA LEU A 8 -12.45 10.24 -32.81
C LEU A 8 -12.66 9.03 -33.74
N ARG A 9 -12.86 9.27 -35.04
CA ARG A 9 -13.01 8.20 -36.05
C ARG A 9 -11.73 7.37 -36.20
N SER A 10 -10.57 8.03 -36.12
CA SER A 10 -9.25 7.39 -36.26
C SER A 10 -8.69 6.86 -34.94
N GLN A 11 -9.45 6.95 -33.85
CA GLN A 11 -9.06 6.53 -32.51
C GLN A 11 -7.71 7.12 -32.05
N LYS A 12 -7.52 8.43 -32.27
CA LYS A 12 -6.28 9.13 -31.90
C LYS A 12 -6.49 10.11 -30.75
N ILE A 13 -5.51 10.16 -29.84
CA ILE A 13 -5.35 11.23 -28.86
C ILE A 13 -4.32 12.21 -29.40
N ARG A 14 -4.79 13.42 -29.77
CA ARG A 14 -3.98 14.49 -30.34
C ARG A 14 -4.02 15.73 -29.47
N VAL A 15 -2.88 16.40 -29.33
CA VAL A 15 -2.77 17.70 -28.66
C VAL A 15 -2.99 18.84 -29.64
N LEU A 16 -3.49 19.99 -29.17
CA LEU A 16 -3.81 21.13 -30.03
C LEU A 16 -2.58 21.91 -30.52
N HIS A 17 -1.50 21.95 -29.72
CA HIS A 17 -0.27 22.67 -30.04
C HIS A 17 0.93 22.13 -29.24
N ALA A 18 2.14 22.38 -29.73
CA ALA A 18 3.40 21.84 -29.18
C ALA A 18 3.64 22.19 -27.70
N ASN A 19 3.31 23.42 -27.30
CA ASN A 19 3.58 23.91 -25.93
C ASN A 19 2.59 23.37 -24.88
N SER A 20 1.59 22.60 -25.27
CA SER A 20 0.50 22.21 -24.37
C SER A 20 0.99 21.44 -23.14
N PHE A 21 1.99 20.57 -23.28
CA PHE A 21 2.54 19.81 -22.15
C PHE A 21 3.54 20.62 -21.31
N ILE A 22 4.11 21.69 -21.86
CA ILE A 22 4.97 22.64 -21.15
C ILE A 22 4.12 23.53 -20.24
N GLU A 23 3.00 24.04 -20.76
CA GLU A 23 2.03 24.82 -19.99
C GLU A 23 1.40 24.01 -18.85
N ASP A 24 1.16 22.72 -19.09
CA ASP A 24 0.48 21.86 -18.14
C ASP A 24 0.85 20.38 -18.31
N PRO A 25 1.88 19.93 -17.58
CA PRO A 25 2.36 18.55 -17.61
C PRO A 25 1.30 17.51 -17.19
N THR A 26 0.24 17.91 -16.47
CA THR A 26 -0.84 16.97 -16.09
C THR A 26 -1.65 16.48 -17.31
N ARG A 27 -1.58 17.21 -18.44
CA ARG A 27 -2.16 16.78 -19.71
C ARG A 27 -1.56 15.48 -20.24
N ILE A 28 -0.31 15.15 -19.87
CA ILE A 28 0.32 13.86 -20.21
C ILE A 28 -0.45 12.70 -19.54
N TYR A 29 -0.74 12.83 -18.25
CA TYR A 29 -1.50 11.84 -17.48
C TYR A 29 -2.93 11.69 -18.01
N ARG A 30 -3.54 12.80 -18.42
CA ARG A 30 -4.85 12.80 -19.09
C ARG A 30 -4.82 12.07 -20.43
N ALA A 31 -3.83 12.36 -21.26
CA ALA A 31 -3.68 11.71 -22.56
C ALA A 31 -3.54 10.19 -22.40
N VAL A 32 -2.70 9.73 -21.47
CA VAL A 32 -2.57 8.30 -21.14
C VAL A 32 -3.88 7.72 -20.64
N ARG A 33 -4.57 8.41 -19.73
CA ARG A 33 -5.86 7.96 -19.20
C ARG A 33 -6.90 7.81 -20.30
N PHE A 34 -7.01 8.76 -21.23
CA PHE A 34 -7.94 8.68 -22.34
C PHE A 34 -7.54 7.64 -23.38
N ALA A 35 -6.26 7.56 -23.74
CA ALA A 35 -5.75 6.54 -24.65
C ALA A 35 -6.13 5.13 -24.17
N VAL A 36 -5.81 4.80 -22.93
CA VAL A 36 -6.09 3.47 -22.38
C VAL A 36 -7.58 3.24 -22.14
N ARG A 37 -8.31 4.25 -21.63
CA ARG A 37 -9.75 4.10 -21.36
C ARG A 37 -10.56 3.86 -22.63
N LEU A 38 -10.20 4.54 -23.72
CA LEU A 38 -10.96 4.50 -24.98
C LEU A 38 -10.40 3.48 -25.98
N GLY A 39 -9.24 2.86 -25.69
CA GLY A 39 -8.54 2.01 -26.64
C GLY A 39 -7.95 2.80 -27.82
N PHE A 40 -7.62 4.08 -27.58
CA PHE A 40 -7.07 4.98 -28.58
C PHE A 40 -5.54 5.00 -28.52
N GLU A 41 -4.92 5.39 -29.62
CA GLU A 41 -3.48 5.58 -29.71
C GLU A 41 -3.11 7.05 -29.54
N ILE A 42 -2.00 7.32 -28.84
CA ILE A 42 -1.41 8.66 -28.83
C ILE A 42 -0.77 8.89 -30.20
N GLU A 43 -1.20 9.97 -30.85
CA GLU A 43 -0.71 10.38 -32.18
C GLU A 43 0.82 10.62 -32.16
N PRO A 44 1.57 10.25 -33.21
CA PRO A 44 3.04 10.27 -33.17
C PRO A 44 3.64 11.63 -32.81
N GLN A 45 3.16 12.72 -33.40
CA GLN A 45 3.66 14.07 -33.10
C GLN A 45 3.34 14.48 -31.65
N THR A 46 2.16 14.10 -31.15
CA THR A 46 1.78 14.28 -29.75
C THR A 46 2.72 13.54 -28.81
N ARG A 47 3.16 12.32 -29.17
CA ARG A 47 4.18 11.57 -28.42
C ARG A 47 5.53 12.29 -28.42
N GLU A 48 5.96 12.85 -29.55
CA GLU A 48 7.19 13.67 -29.62
C GLU A 48 7.11 14.91 -28.71
N TYR A 49 5.97 15.60 -28.68
CA TYR A 49 5.77 16.73 -27.78
C TYR A 49 5.80 16.33 -26.29
N ILE A 50 5.31 15.14 -25.94
CA ILE A 50 5.43 14.61 -24.58
C ILE A 50 6.91 14.39 -24.23
N HIS A 51 7.67 13.74 -25.11
CA HIS A 51 9.09 13.49 -24.89
C HIS A 51 9.89 14.78 -24.78
N TYR A 52 9.64 15.76 -25.66
CA TYR A 52 10.26 17.08 -25.59
C TYR A 52 9.97 17.78 -24.25
N ALA A 53 8.71 17.81 -23.82
CA ALA A 53 8.33 18.45 -22.55
C ALA A 53 9.04 17.79 -21.35
N ILE A 54 9.16 16.45 -21.33
CA ILE A 54 9.85 15.73 -20.26
C ILE A 54 11.36 15.99 -20.29
N GLN A 55 11.98 15.96 -21.48
CA GLN A 55 13.42 16.20 -21.64
C GLN A 55 13.83 17.64 -21.36
N SER A 56 12.94 18.59 -21.62
CA SER A 56 13.19 20.01 -21.37
C SER A 56 13.42 20.33 -19.89
N GLY A 57 13.05 19.44 -18.97
CA GLY A 57 13.21 19.68 -17.53
C GLY A 57 12.33 20.80 -16.99
N VAL A 58 11.32 21.26 -17.75
CA VAL A 58 10.40 22.32 -17.34
C VAL A 58 9.67 21.93 -16.05
N TYR A 59 9.37 20.64 -15.87
CA TYR A 59 8.70 20.16 -14.67
C TYR A 59 9.59 20.30 -13.42
N GLU A 60 10.86 19.90 -13.53
CA GLU A 60 11.85 20.02 -12.47
C GLU A 60 12.07 21.49 -12.10
N ARG A 61 12.20 22.37 -13.10
CA ARG A 61 12.32 23.82 -12.91
C ARG A 61 11.08 24.42 -12.23
N THR A 62 9.89 24.09 -12.71
CA THR A 62 8.62 24.57 -12.11
C THR A 62 8.50 24.12 -10.64
N LYS A 63 8.96 22.90 -10.32
CA LYS A 63 8.93 22.35 -8.95
C LYS A 63 9.99 22.99 -8.04
N ALA A 64 11.14 23.38 -8.58
CA ALA A 64 12.25 24.01 -7.85
C ALA A 64 12.01 25.52 -7.62
N GLU A 65 11.46 26.22 -8.61
CA GLU A 65 11.20 27.66 -8.57
C GLU A 65 9.89 27.98 -7.84
N ASN A 66 8.89 27.11 -7.94
CA ASN A 66 7.57 27.33 -7.36
C ASN A 66 7.20 26.22 -6.38
N THR A 67 7.75 26.29 -5.16
CA THR A 67 7.38 25.44 -4.02
C THR A 67 5.88 25.53 -3.66
N LYS A 68 5.15 26.49 -4.25
CA LYS A 68 3.72 26.76 -4.05
C LYS A 68 2.95 26.90 -5.39
N VAL A 69 2.91 25.87 -6.24
CA VAL A 69 1.80 25.73 -7.22
C VAL A 69 0.82 24.63 -6.76
N PRO A 70 -0.03 24.88 -5.73
CA PRO A 70 -0.99 23.89 -5.26
C PRO A 70 -1.89 23.35 -6.36
N ALA A 71 -2.24 24.18 -7.35
CA ALA A 71 -3.11 23.80 -8.45
C ALA A 71 -2.50 22.66 -9.30
N LEU A 72 -1.23 22.75 -9.69
CA LEU A 72 -0.57 21.73 -10.51
C LEU A 72 -0.47 20.40 -9.75
N GLN A 73 -0.06 20.45 -8.49
CA GLN A 73 0.06 19.28 -7.62
C GLN A 73 -1.30 18.60 -7.37
N THR A 74 -2.35 19.40 -7.12
CA THR A 74 -3.72 18.90 -6.92
C THR A 74 -4.25 18.23 -8.19
N ARG A 75 -3.99 18.82 -9.36
CA ARG A 75 -4.38 18.27 -10.65
C ARG A 75 -3.62 16.98 -10.97
N LEU A 76 -2.32 16.92 -10.68
CA LEU A 76 -1.53 15.71 -10.84
C LEU A 76 -2.04 14.59 -9.93
N LYS A 77 -2.29 14.89 -8.65
CA LYS A 77 -2.91 13.94 -7.70
C LYS A 77 -4.26 13.43 -8.20
N ALA A 78 -5.10 14.31 -8.74
CA ALA A 78 -6.40 13.93 -9.28
C ALA A 78 -6.27 12.97 -10.48
N GLU A 79 -5.37 13.27 -11.43
CA GLU A 79 -5.15 12.39 -12.58
C GLU A 79 -4.54 11.04 -12.17
N LEU A 80 -3.61 11.03 -11.20
CA LEU A 80 -3.08 9.81 -10.59
C LEU A 80 -4.16 8.98 -9.92
N ASN A 81 -5.06 9.62 -9.15
CA ASN A 81 -6.19 8.95 -8.53
C ASN A 81 -7.07 8.29 -9.61
N TYR A 82 -7.53 9.04 -10.61
CA TYR A 82 -8.37 8.49 -11.68
C TYR A 82 -7.69 7.32 -12.42
N MET A 83 -6.39 7.44 -12.70
CA MET A 83 -5.63 6.41 -13.41
C MET A 83 -5.39 5.16 -12.55
N LEU A 84 -4.93 5.33 -11.30
CA LEU A 84 -4.56 4.22 -10.41
C LEU A 84 -5.76 3.54 -9.75
N GLN A 85 -6.94 4.19 -9.73
CA GLN A 85 -8.19 3.58 -9.28
C GLN A 85 -8.86 2.75 -10.38
N ALA A 86 -8.63 3.07 -11.65
CA ALA A 86 -9.32 2.44 -12.77
C ALA A 86 -8.98 0.95 -12.92
N PRO A 87 -9.89 0.11 -13.47
CA PRO A 87 -9.60 -1.30 -13.77
C PRO A 87 -8.40 -1.47 -14.71
N TYR A 88 -8.19 -0.51 -15.61
CA TYR A 88 -7.10 -0.47 -16.59
C TYR A 88 -5.82 0.21 -16.06
N TRP A 89 -5.65 0.34 -14.74
CA TRP A 89 -4.48 1.03 -14.16
C TRP A 89 -3.14 0.43 -14.62
N GLN A 90 -3.10 -0.89 -14.89
CA GLN A 90 -1.88 -1.59 -15.32
C GLN A 90 -1.36 -1.08 -16.68
N PRO A 91 -2.11 -1.20 -17.79
CA PRO A 91 -1.67 -0.68 -19.07
C PRO A 91 -1.48 0.84 -19.05
N ALA A 92 -2.28 1.59 -18.26
CA ALA A 92 -2.08 3.03 -18.11
C ALA A 92 -0.73 3.38 -17.45
N LEU A 93 -0.36 2.71 -16.36
CA LEU A 93 0.91 2.93 -15.69
C LEU A 93 2.11 2.51 -16.57
N GLN A 94 1.97 1.43 -17.35
CA GLN A 94 2.99 1.00 -18.31
C GLN A 94 3.16 2.01 -19.45
N LEU A 95 2.06 2.50 -20.04
CA LEU A 95 2.12 3.54 -21.07
C LEU A 95 2.74 4.83 -20.53
N LEU A 96 2.35 5.25 -19.33
CA LEU A 96 2.93 6.41 -18.64
C LEU A 96 4.45 6.25 -18.45
N SER A 97 4.90 5.05 -18.05
CA SER A 97 6.32 4.76 -17.93
C SER A 97 7.03 4.76 -19.28
N SER A 98 6.43 4.22 -20.34
CA SER A 98 7.03 4.19 -21.68
C SER A 98 7.23 5.59 -22.27
N LEU A 99 6.41 6.56 -21.84
CA LEU A 99 6.54 7.97 -22.21
C LEU A 99 7.59 8.70 -21.36
N GLY A 100 8.14 8.08 -20.31
CA GLY A 100 9.04 8.71 -19.34
C GLY A 100 8.34 9.65 -18.35
N ALA A 101 7.00 9.66 -18.33
CA ALA A 101 6.21 10.65 -17.60
C ALA A 101 6.17 10.44 -16.07
N LEU A 102 6.70 9.31 -15.58
CA LEU A 102 6.93 9.10 -14.14
C LEU A 102 7.96 10.09 -13.56
N ARG A 103 8.80 10.70 -14.41
CA ARG A 103 9.71 11.79 -14.01
C ARG A 103 8.96 13.01 -13.48
N CYS A 104 7.69 13.19 -13.86
CA CYS A 104 6.82 14.20 -13.26
C CYS A 104 6.45 13.90 -11.79
N LEU A 105 6.68 12.69 -11.26
CA LEU A 105 6.62 12.47 -9.81
C LEU A 105 7.97 12.80 -9.18
N HIS A 106 9.01 12.17 -9.69
CA HIS A 106 10.39 12.33 -9.25
C HIS A 106 11.36 11.93 -10.37
N PRO A 107 12.47 12.65 -10.58
CA PRO A 107 13.38 12.42 -11.71
C PRO A 107 14.00 11.01 -11.76
N THR A 108 14.20 10.39 -10.60
CA THR A 108 14.76 9.02 -10.50
C THR A 108 13.72 7.91 -10.57
N LEU A 109 12.41 8.24 -10.59
CA LEU A 109 11.36 7.24 -10.58
C LEU A 109 11.25 6.58 -11.95
N THR A 110 11.54 5.28 -12.00
CA THR A 110 11.38 4.46 -13.21
C THR A 110 10.62 3.18 -12.87
N LEU A 111 9.77 2.71 -13.79
CA LEU A 111 9.01 1.47 -13.58
C LEU A 111 9.83 0.26 -14.03
N ASP A 112 10.84 -0.07 -13.25
CA ASP A 112 11.65 -1.25 -13.49
C ASP A 112 10.90 -2.56 -13.16
N LYS A 113 11.54 -3.71 -13.42
CA LYS A 113 10.92 -5.03 -13.16
C LYS A 113 10.59 -5.23 -11.67
N PRO A 114 11.48 -4.94 -10.70
CA PRO A 114 11.18 -4.98 -9.28
C PRO A 114 9.97 -4.12 -8.87
N LEU A 115 9.95 -2.84 -9.23
CA LEU A 115 8.88 -1.92 -8.87
C LEU A 115 7.56 -2.35 -9.52
N TRP A 116 7.58 -2.75 -10.79
CA TRP A 116 6.40 -3.27 -11.45
C TRP A 116 5.80 -4.48 -10.74
N TRP A 117 6.67 -5.41 -10.31
CA TRP A 117 6.24 -6.57 -9.53
C TRP A 117 5.63 -6.16 -8.18
N ARG A 118 6.21 -5.17 -7.49
CA ARG A 118 5.70 -4.63 -6.21
C ARG A 118 4.32 -3.99 -6.37
N VAL A 119 4.13 -3.15 -7.40
CA VAL A 119 2.82 -2.51 -7.68
C VAL A 119 1.74 -3.55 -8.03
N ARG A 120 2.10 -4.61 -8.78
CA ARG A 120 1.17 -5.73 -9.01
C ARG A 120 0.89 -6.53 -7.74
N LEU A 121 1.89 -6.72 -6.89
CA LEU A 121 1.72 -7.42 -5.62
C LEU A 121 0.76 -6.66 -4.70
N VAL A 122 0.94 -5.35 -4.52
CA VAL A 122 0.03 -4.55 -3.68
C VAL A 122 -1.41 -4.63 -4.21
N GLY A 123 -1.59 -4.61 -5.54
CA GLY A 123 -2.91 -4.82 -6.15
C GLY A 123 -3.58 -6.14 -5.74
N ARG A 124 -2.82 -7.25 -5.74
CA ARG A 124 -3.32 -8.57 -5.31
C ARG A 124 -3.62 -8.63 -3.80
N TRP A 125 -2.79 -7.99 -2.97
CA TRP A 125 -3.00 -7.93 -1.53
C TRP A 125 -4.26 -7.15 -1.18
N LEU A 126 -4.48 -6.01 -1.82
CA LEU A 126 -5.68 -5.20 -1.61
C LEU A 126 -6.95 -5.94 -2.02
N GLN A 127 -6.95 -6.68 -3.14
CA GLN A 127 -8.07 -7.54 -3.53
C GLN A 127 -8.37 -8.62 -2.48
N ARG A 128 -7.34 -9.18 -1.83
CA ARG A 128 -7.47 -10.28 -0.87
C ARG A 128 -7.85 -9.83 0.54
N PHE A 129 -7.31 -8.69 1.00
CA PHE A 129 -7.42 -8.23 2.38
C PHE A 129 -8.36 -7.04 2.56
N ASP A 130 -8.72 -6.35 1.49
CA ASP A 130 -9.67 -5.24 1.49
C ASP A 130 -10.66 -5.36 0.31
N PRO A 131 -11.43 -6.46 0.21
CA PRO A 131 -12.38 -6.66 -0.90
C PRO A 131 -13.52 -5.63 -0.89
N LYS A 132 -13.85 -5.10 0.29
CA LYS A 132 -14.88 -4.05 0.46
C LYS A 132 -14.37 -2.64 0.13
N GLN A 133 -13.10 -2.50 -0.27
CA GLN A 133 -12.48 -1.21 -0.62
C GLN A 133 -12.64 -0.14 0.47
N THR A 134 -12.42 -0.53 1.73
CA THR A 134 -12.36 0.42 2.85
C THR A 134 -11.13 1.32 2.76
N LEU A 135 -10.07 0.84 2.10
CA LEU A 135 -8.88 1.59 1.79
C LEU A 135 -8.99 2.23 0.40
N ARG A 136 -8.29 3.34 0.21
CA ARG A 136 -8.14 3.97 -1.10
C ARG A 136 -7.03 3.24 -1.88
N HIS A 137 -7.41 2.24 -2.67
CA HIS A 137 -6.44 1.37 -3.37
C HIS A 137 -5.48 2.13 -4.29
N TRP A 138 -5.95 3.20 -4.93
CA TRP A 138 -5.09 4.08 -5.73
C TRP A 138 -3.97 4.71 -4.90
N GLN A 139 -4.24 5.09 -3.64
CA GLN A 139 -3.24 5.67 -2.73
C GLN A 139 -2.20 4.63 -2.36
N MET A 140 -2.61 3.40 -2.07
CA MET A 140 -1.68 2.31 -1.76
C MET A 140 -0.76 1.98 -2.94
N ARG A 141 -1.27 2.01 -4.18
CA ARG A 141 -0.44 1.86 -5.39
C ARG A 141 0.54 3.02 -5.54
N LEU A 142 0.10 4.24 -5.28
CA LEU A 142 0.95 5.43 -5.30
C LEU A 142 2.02 5.41 -4.21
N GLU A 143 1.69 4.95 -3.00
CA GLU A 143 2.64 4.78 -1.90
C GLU A 143 3.74 3.78 -2.28
N VAL A 144 3.41 2.69 -2.98
CA VAL A 144 4.44 1.79 -3.52
C VAL A 144 5.32 2.52 -4.53
N LEU A 145 4.78 3.32 -5.45
CA LEU A 145 5.63 4.09 -6.37
C LEU A 145 6.56 5.05 -5.63
N ILE A 146 6.07 5.74 -4.60
CA ILE A 146 6.86 6.71 -3.82
C ILE A 146 7.88 6.00 -2.93
N ALA A 147 7.56 4.84 -2.36
CA ALA A 147 8.44 4.06 -1.49
C ALA A 147 9.71 3.56 -2.21
N ASP A 148 9.71 3.51 -3.54
CA ASP A 148 10.89 3.17 -4.35
C ASP A 148 11.93 4.29 -4.40
N LEU A 149 11.55 5.52 -4.00
CA LEU A 149 12.47 6.65 -3.91
C LEU A 149 13.39 6.52 -2.69
N ALA A 150 14.47 7.30 -2.70
CA ALA A 150 15.35 7.47 -1.55
C ALA A 150 14.54 8.01 -0.34
N PRO A 151 14.83 7.55 0.91
CA PRO A 151 14.02 7.83 2.10
C PRO A 151 13.73 9.32 2.34
N ASP A 152 14.73 10.17 2.10
CA ASP A 152 14.69 11.62 2.21
C ASP A 152 13.73 12.29 1.21
N GLU A 153 13.57 11.73 0.03
CA GLU A 153 12.68 12.27 -1.02
C GLU A 153 11.20 11.85 -0.84
N ARG A 154 10.93 10.71 -0.19
CA ARG A 154 9.57 10.14 -0.06
C ARG A 154 8.58 11.13 0.58
N VAL A 155 8.99 11.75 1.69
CA VAL A 155 8.16 12.68 2.45
C VAL A 155 7.88 13.95 1.64
N LYS A 156 8.89 14.45 0.92
CA LYS A 156 8.75 15.63 0.06
C LYS A 156 7.76 15.37 -1.07
N VAL A 157 7.85 14.23 -1.76
CA VAL A 157 6.90 13.86 -2.81
C VAL A 157 5.49 13.68 -2.25
N ALA A 158 5.33 12.98 -1.12
CA ALA A 158 4.04 12.75 -0.49
C ALA A 158 3.35 14.06 -0.03
N LYS A 159 4.09 14.98 0.57
CA LYS A 159 3.59 16.31 0.98
C LYS A 159 3.22 17.17 -0.23
N ASN A 160 4.04 17.17 -1.28
CA ASN A 160 3.73 17.87 -2.53
C ASN A 160 2.43 17.35 -3.16
N LEU A 161 2.17 16.04 -3.12
CA LEU A 161 0.91 15.46 -3.59
C LEU A 161 -0.23 15.60 -2.57
N GLN A 162 -0.01 16.28 -1.45
CA GLN A 162 -0.97 16.47 -0.36
C GLN A 162 -1.60 15.14 0.06
N LEU A 163 -0.79 14.10 0.23
CA LEU A 163 -1.26 12.81 0.73
C LEU A 163 -1.68 12.93 2.21
N PRO A 164 -2.59 12.05 2.69
CA PRO A 164 -2.99 12.03 4.09
C PRO A 164 -1.80 11.87 5.04
N VAL A 165 -1.92 12.39 6.27
CA VAL A 165 -0.86 12.33 7.29
C VAL A 165 -0.38 10.89 7.51
N ASP A 166 -1.31 9.93 7.63
CA ASP A 166 -0.99 8.51 7.77
C ASP A 166 -0.16 7.95 6.61
N SER A 167 -0.36 8.44 5.38
CA SER A 167 0.45 8.04 4.21
C SER A 167 1.87 8.60 4.29
N VAL A 168 2.00 9.86 4.71
CA VAL A 168 3.31 10.51 4.89
C VAL A 168 4.09 9.80 5.99
N GLU A 169 3.45 9.51 7.13
CA GLU A 169 4.06 8.79 8.24
C GLU A 169 4.51 7.38 7.82
N ARG A 170 3.66 6.63 7.08
CA ARG A 170 4.04 5.31 6.58
C ARG A 170 5.27 5.36 5.67
N LEU A 171 5.34 6.32 4.76
CA LEU A 171 6.46 6.48 3.84
C LEU A 171 7.75 6.91 4.56
N GLN A 172 7.62 7.73 5.61
CA GLN A 172 8.73 8.18 6.44
C GLN A 172 9.33 7.04 7.28
N LYS A 173 8.47 6.26 7.95
CA LYS A 173 8.90 5.23 8.90
C LYS A 173 9.20 3.87 8.26
N LEU A 174 8.96 3.73 6.95
CA LEU A 174 9.05 2.45 6.24
C LEU A 174 10.39 1.73 6.48
N GLU A 175 11.52 2.43 6.33
CA GLU A 175 12.84 1.81 6.45
C GLU A 175 13.12 1.31 7.89
N GLY A 176 12.72 2.09 8.89
CA GLY A 176 12.81 1.69 10.30
C GLY A 176 11.99 0.42 10.56
N TRP A 177 10.71 0.41 10.17
CA TRP A 177 9.86 -0.78 10.36
C TRP A 177 10.36 -2.00 9.58
N GLN A 178 10.96 -1.80 8.41
CA GLN A 178 11.58 -2.89 7.66
C GLN A 178 12.81 -3.44 8.38
N GLY A 179 13.66 -2.58 8.94
CA GLY A 179 14.78 -2.98 9.79
C GLY A 179 14.30 -3.79 10.99
N ASP A 180 13.35 -3.25 11.74
CA ASP A 180 12.76 -3.91 12.92
C ASP A 180 12.22 -5.32 12.58
N PHE A 181 11.53 -5.45 11.44
CA PHE A 181 10.94 -6.72 10.99
C PHE A 181 12.01 -7.70 10.50
N LEU A 182 13.07 -7.20 9.86
CA LEU A 182 14.19 -8.03 9.40
C LEU A 182 15.01 -8.58 10.56
N GLU A 183 15.16 -7.82 11.63
CA GLU A 183 15.88 -8.22 12.83
C GLU A 183 15.03 -9.12 13.74
N SER A 184 13.79 -8.74 13.99
CA SER A 184 12.96 -9.38 15.03
C SER A 184 12.18 -10.60 14.54
N LEU A 185 11.61 -10.56 13.33
CA LEU A 185 10.76 -11.69 12.89
C LEU A 185 11.55 -13.00 12.73
N PRO A 186 12.82 -13.03 12.30
CA PRO A 186 13.59 -14.27 12.28
C PRO A 186 13.89 -14.85 13.67
N THR A 187 13.97 -14.01 14.71
CA THR A 187 14.27 -14.47 16.08
C THR A 187 13.03 -14.99 16.80
N CYS A 188 11.82 -14.63 16.35
CA CYS A 188 10.58 -15.20 16.87
C CYS A 188 10.49 -16.71 16.54
N GLN A 189 10.54 -17.52 17.60
CA GLN A 189 10.36 -18.99 17.53
C GLN A 189 8.88 -19.38 17.57
N LEU A 190 8.05 -18.54 18.21
CA LEU A 190 6.63 -18.78 18.46
C LEU A 190 5.74 -17.91 17.57
N ASN A 191 4.55 -18.41 17.25
CA ASN A 191 3.58 -17.67 16.44
C ASN A 191 2.96 -16.53 17.25
N SER A 192 2.74 -16.73 18.55
CA SER A 192 2.30 -15.71 19.50
C SER A 192 3.17 -14.46 19.41
N GLN A 193 4.49 -14.61 19.50
CA GLN A 193 5.46 -13.51 19.38
C GLN A 193 5.29 -12.72 18.07
N ILE A 194 5.12 -13.42 16.95
CA ILE A 194 4.90 -12.80 15.64
C ILE A 194 3.56 -12.03 15.63
N VAL A 195 2.49 -12.63 16.16
CA VAL A 195 1.17 -11.99 16.24
C VAL A 195 1.21 -10.74 17.11
N HIS A 196 1.88 -10.80 18.27
CA HIS A 196 2.07 -9.67 19.17
C HIS A 196 2.82 -8.52 18.51
N MET A 197 3.85 -8.81 17.71
CA MET A 197 4.54 -7.77 16.95
C MET A 197 3.64 -7.18 15.85
N LEU A 198 2.96 -8.03 15.07
CA LEU A 198 2.23 -7.57 13.88
C LEU A 198 0.88 -6.89 14.20
N ARG A 199 0.27 -7.15 15.37
CA ARG A 199 -1.01 -6.56 15.78
C ARG A 199 -0.94 -5.05 16.03
N GLU A 200 0.24 -4.53 16.33
CA GLU A 200 0.48 -3.10 16.58
C GLU A 200 0.35 -2.26 15.28
N TYR A 201 0.34 -2.91 14.11
CA TYR A 201 0.33 -2.25 12.82
C TYR A 201 -1.02 -2.40 12.10
N LYS A 202 -1.51 -1.27 11.55
CA LYS A 202 -2.70 -1.25 10.69
C LYS A 202 -2.43 -1.97 9.36
N LEU A 203 -3.51 -2.45 8.72
CA LEU A 203 -3.44 -3.15 7.43
C LEU A 203 -2.64 -2.40 6.34
N PRO A 204 -2.82 -1.09 6.09
CA PRO A 204 -2.03 -0.36 5.09
C PRO A 204 -0.52 -0.46 5.32
N THR A 205 -0.09 -0.38 6.58
CA THR A 205 1.31 -0.46 6.97
C THR A 205 1.89 -1.85 6.72
N LEU A 206 1.18 -2.91 7.17
CA LEU A 206 1.60 -4.29 6.93
C LEU A 206 1.68 -4.66 5.46
N VAL A 207 0.73 -4.15 4.65
CA VAL A 207 0.72 -4.33 3.20
C VAL A 207 1.95 -3.67 2.57
N LEU A 208 2.24 -2.42 2.91
CA LEU A 208 3.37 -1.68 2.37
C LEU A 208 4.72 -2.33 2.74
N ILE A 209 4.91 -2.67 4.02
CA ILE A 209 6.10 -3.39 4.51
C ILE A 209 6.23 -4.72 3.77
N GLY A 210 5.19 -5.54 3.74
CA GLY A 210 5.25 -6.88 3.13
C GLY A 210 5.60 -6.88 1.64
N VAL A 211 5.19 -5.85 0.90
CA VAL A 211 5.54 -5.69 -0.53
C VAL A 211 7.03 -5.42 -0.73
N TYR A 212 7.66 -4.67 0.18
CA TYR A 212 9.09 -4.34 0.10
C TYR A 212 10.00 -5.31 0.86
N SER A 213 9.47 -6.13 1.78
CA SER A 213 10.27 -7.11 2.52
C SER A 213 10.58 -8.38 1.71
N PRO A 214 11.64 -9.14 2.09
CA PRO A 214 11.96 -10.44 1.49
C PRO A 214 10.82 -11.47 1.63
N ARG A 215 10.90 -12.55 0.83
CA ARG A 215 9.87 -13.60 0.79
C ARG A 215 9.58 -14.23 2.16
N ALA A 216 10.59 -14.40 3.01
CA ALA A 216 10.44 -14.98 4.35
C ALA A 216 9.53 -14.11 5.25
N ILE A 217 9.86 -12.82 5.38
CA ILE A 217 9.06 -11.84 6.12
C ILE A 217 7.65 -11.70 5.54
N ARG A 218 7.56 -11.57 4.22
CA ARG A 218 6.29 -11.45 3.50
C ARG A 218 5.34 -12.63 3.75
N ARG A 219 5.88 -13.85 3.84
CA ARG A 219 5.09 -15.06 4.18
C ARG A 219 4.52 -14.97 5.59
N LYS A 220 5.30 -14.54 6.58
CA LYS A 220 4.83 -14.35 7.96
C LYS A 220 3.70 -13.31 8.04
N ILE A 221 3.87 -12.16 7.39
CA ILE A 221 2.82 -11.13 7.31
C ILE A 221 1.56 -11.68 6.63
N TRP A 222 1.71 -12.42 5.53
CA TRP A 222 0.56 -13.05 4.86
C TRP A 222 -0.16 -14.05 5.75
N GLN A 223 0.57 -14.90 6.47
CA GLN A 223 0.00 -15.89 7.38
C GLN A 223 -0.73 -15.23 8.55
N TYR A 224 -0.18 -14.15 9.09
CA TYR A 224 -0.85 -13.31 10.07
C TYR A 224 -2.18 -12.76 9.53
N LEU A 225 -2.14 -12.10 8.36
CA LEU A 225 -3.32 -11.45 7.78
C LEU A 225 -4.42 -12.43 7.34
N THR A 226 -4.06 -13.68 7.01
CA THR A 226 -5.02 -14.70 6.55
C THR A 226 -5.53 -15.59 7.68
N THR A 227 -4.66 -15.98 8.61
CA THR A 227 -4.91 -17.08 9.54
C THR A 227 -4.78 -16.61 10.99
N TRP A 228 -3.59 -16.23 11.43
CA TRP A 228 -3.31 -16.06 12.87
C TRP A 228 -4.14 -14.95 13.53
N ARG A 229 -4.41 -13.85 12.83
CA ARG A 229 -5.24 -12.76 13.38
C ARG A 229 -6.69 -13.14 13.66
N ASN A 230 -7.15 -14.28 13.13
CA ASN A 230 -8.53 -14.76 13.25
C ASN A 230 -8.64 -15.97 14.21
N VAL A 231 -7.50 -16.46 14.73
CA VAL A 231 -7.48 -17.55 15.71
C VAL A 231 -8.14 -17.06 17.00
N LYS A 232 -8.95 -17.94 17.61
CA LYS A 232 -9.58 -17.72 18.90
C LYS A 232 -9.18 -18.86 19.84
N ALA A 233 -9.05 -18.56 21.11
CA ALA A 233 -8.86 -19.59 22.14
C ALA A 233 -10.08 -20.54 22.16
N PRO A 234 -9.89 -21.84 22.46
CA PRO A 234 -10.99 -22.81 22.59
C PRO A 234 -11.97 -22.53 23.73
N LEU A 235 -11.55 -21.75 24.73
CA LEU A 235 -12.37 -21.30 25.85
C LEU A 235 -12.54 -19.78 25.78
N ASP A 236 -13.75 -19.32 26.10
CA ASP A 236 -14.06 -17.90 26.22
C ASP A 236 -14.31 -17.47 27.69
N GLY A 237 -14.63 -16.20 27.90
CA GLY A 237 -14.90 -15.68 29.24
C GLY A 237 -16.12 -16.30 29.94
N ASN A 238 -17.10 -16.81 29.19
CA ASN A 238 -18.25 -17.52 29.78
C ASN A 238 -17.83 -18.91 30.27
N ASP A 239 -16.94 -19.58 29.54
CA ASP A 239 -16.40 -20.87 29.96
C ASP A 239 -15.53 -20.72 31.22
N LEU A 240 -14.71 -19.68 31.32
CA LEU A 240 -13.96 -19.36 32.54
C LEU A 240 -14.91 -19.16 33.74
N ARG A 241 -16.04 -18.46 33.55
CA ARG A 241 -17.04 -18.28 34.61
C ARG A 241 -17.67 -19.61 35.05
N LYS A 242 -17.96 -20.53 34.12
CA LYS A 242 -18.47 -21.86 34.45
C LYS A 242 -17.45 -22.71 35.21
N LEU A 243 -16.16 -22.50 34.95
CA LEU A 243 -15.05 -23.16 35.63
C LEU A 243 -14.73 -22.58 37.02
N GLY A 244 -15.44 -21.52 37.44
CA GLY A 244 -15.34 -20.97 38.80
C GLY A 244 -14.38 -19.78 38.95
N TYR A 245 -13.82 -19.25 37.86
CA TYR A 245 -13.02 -18.03 37.90
C TYR A 245 -13.91 -16.80 38.19
N LYS A 246 -13.37 -15.82 38.93
CA LYS A 246 -14.07 -14.58 39.29
C LYS A 246 -13.77 -13.48 38.26
N PRO A 247 -14.80 -12.88 37.62
CA PRO A 247 -14.58 -11.82 36.62
C PRO A 247 -13.73 -10.67 37.19
N GLY A 248 -12.70 -10.26 36.45
CA GLY A 248 -11.78 -9.19 36.87
C GLY A 248 -10.62 -8.98 35.91
N ALA A 249 -9.64 -8.15 36.28
CA ALA A 249 -8.48 -7.83 35.44
C ALA A 249 -7.70 -9.07 34.97
N HIS A 250 -7.58 -10.08 35.82
CA HIS A 250 -6.88 -11.33 35.51
C HIS A 250 -7.54 -12.16 34.38
N TYR A 251 -8.82 -11.92 34.05
CA TYR A 251 -9.48 -12.61 32.93
C TYR A 251 -8.77 -12.32 31.61
N ARG A 252 -8.33 -11.07 31.43
CA ARG A 252 -7.65 -10.68 30.20
C ARG A 252 -6.33 -11.42 30.07
N GLU A 253 -5.57 -11.51 31.16
CA GLU A 253 -4.30 -12.24 31.21
C GLU A 253 -4.51 -13.72 30.88
N ILE A 254 -5.54 -14.35 31.43
CA ILE A 254 -5.86 -15.75 31.10
C ILE A 254 -6.27 -15.93 29.64
N LEU A 255 -7.16 -15.08 29.13
CA LEU A 255 -7.63 -15.19 27.75
C LEU A 255 -6.51 -14.92 26.74
N ASP A 256 -5.61 -13.97 27.05
CA ASP A 256 -4.42 -13.71 26.25
C ASP A 256 -3.47 -14.93 26.30
N ALA A 257 -3.19 -15.50 27.47
CA ALA A 257 -2.35 -16.70 27.62
C ALA A 257 -2.93 -17.93 26.89
N LEU A 258 -4.25 -18.14 26.97
CA LEU A 258 -4.93 -19.21 26.23
C LEU A 258 -4.83 -18.98 24.71
N LEU A 259 -4.97 -17.75 24.24
CA LEU A 259 -4.83 -17.42 22.83
C LEU A 259 -3.39 -17.63 22.35
N GLU A 260 -2.39 -17.20 23.13
CA GLU A 260 -0.97 -17.41 22.84
C GLU A 260 -0.64 -18.90 22.74
N ALA A 261 -1.06 -19.70 23.73
CA ALA A 261 -0.87 -21.14 23.73
C ALA A 261 -1.61 -21.84 22.57
N THR A 262 -2.76 -21.30 22.14
CA THR A 262 -3.47 -21.79 20.94
C THR A 262 -2.70 -21.45 19.66
N LEU A 263 -2.17 -20.22 19.54
CA LEU A 263 -1.36 -19.78 18.40
C LEU A 263 -0.08 -20.61 18.25
N ASP A 264 0.50 -21.00 19.37
CA ASP A 264 1.71 -21.82 19.47
C ASP A 264 1.45 -23.32 19.40
N ARG A 265 0.20 -23.73 19.19
CA ARG A 265 -0.26 -25.12 19.05
C ARG A 265 -0.02 -25.99 20.29
N VAL A 266 0.15 -25.37 21.46
CA VAL A 266 0.19 -26.04 22.76
C VAL A 266 -1.22 -26.52 23.14
N ILE A 267 -2.24 -25.76 22.77
CA ILE A 267 -3.65 -26.06 23.01
C ILE A 267 -4.35 -26.22 21.66
N GLN A 268 -5.05 -27.33 21.46
CA GLN A 268 -5.83 -27.57 20.25
C GLN A 268 -7.33 -27.65 20.52
N ASP A 269 -7.73 -28.10 21.71
CA ASP A 269 -9.12 -28.26 22.08
C ASP A 269 -9.46 -27.73 23.48
N GLN A 270 -10.71 -27.92 23.89
CA GLN A 270 -11.18 -27.48 25.20
C GLN A 270 -10.60 -28.31 26.37
N ALA A 271 -10.20 -29.56 26.13
CA ALA A 271 -9.62 -30.40 27.18
C ALA A 271 -8.18 -29.93 27.49
N ASP A 272 -7.38 -29.70 26.45
CA ASP A 272 -6.05 -29.10 26.55
C ASP A 272 -6.12 -27.74 27.26
N ALA A 273 -7.11 -26.91 26.90
CA ALA A 273 -7.27 -25.58 27.48
C ALA A 273 -7.57 -25.66 28.99
N LYS A 274 -8.40 -26.61 29.42
CA LYS A 274 -8.68 -26.84 30.85
C LYS A 274 -7.45 -27.35 31.59
N ALA A 275 -6.68 -28.26 30.99
CA ALA A 275 -5.44 -28.76 31.57
C ALA A 275 -4.40 -27.64 31.73
N PHE A 276 -4.26 -26.78 30.73
CA PHE A 276 -3.40 -25.60 30.77
C PHE A 276 -3.80 -24.65 31.92
N LEU A 277 -5.09 -24.37 32.07
CA LEU A 277 -5.61 -23.54 33.16
C LEU A 277 -5.32 -24.13 34.54
N ALA A 278 -5.49 -25.45 34.72
CA ALA A 278 -5.24 -26.11 35.99
C ALA A 278 -3.77 -26.00 36.43
N ILE A 279 -2.83 -26.00 35.48
CA ILE A 279 -1.38 -25.90 35.75
C ILE A 279 -0.95 -24.46 36.01
N HIS A 280 -1.38 -23.52 35.16
CA HIS A 280 -0.84 -22.16 35.15
C HIS A 280 -1.68 -21.15 35.93
N TYR A 281 -2.97 -21.42 36.10
CA TYR A 281 -3.93 -20.53 36.75
C TYR A 281 -4.88 -21.32 37.66
N PRO A 282 -4.40 -22.03 38.70
CA PRO A 282 -5.28 -22.77 39.59
C PRO A 282 -6.32 -21.84 40.21
N PRO A 283 -7.61 -22.23 40.26
CA PRO A 283 -8.63 -21.41 40.87
C PRO A 283 -8.27 -21.18 42.35
N LEU A 284 -8.30 -19.91 42.77
CA LEU A 284 -8.13 -19.55 44.18
C LEU A 284 -9.10 -20.39 45.01
N GLU A 285 -8.57 -21.17 45.95
CA GLU A 285 -9.38 -21.98 46.86
C GLU A 285 -10.44 -21.09 47.50
N LYS A 286 -11.68 -21.60 47.53
CA LYS A 286 -12.78 -20.94 48.21
C LYS A 286 -12.46 -20.95 49.71
N GLU A 287 -11.89 -19.88 50.23
CA GLU A 287 -12.09 -19.49 51.63
C GLU A 287 -13.56 -19.12 51.86
#